data_AF-A0A2V2E119-F1
#
_entry.id   AF-A0A2V2E119-F1
#
_cell.length_a   1.000
_cell.length_b   1.000
_cell.length_c   1.000
_cell.angle_alpha   90.00
_cell.angle_beta   90.00
_cell.angle_gamma   90.00
#
_symmetry.space_group_name_H-M   'P 1'
#
loop_
_entity.id
_entity.type
_entity.pdbx_description
1 polymer ?
#
loop_
_entity_poly.entity_id
_entity_poly.type
_entity_poly.pdbx_seq_one_letter_code
_entity_poly.pdbx_strand_id
1 'polypeptide(L)'
;ACNTTTCFMPYINAFFQPRKESDRPKVVPQGAVNFAFIGQFAETPRDTIFTTEYSMRTGMESVYTLLDIDRGVPEVWGSKYDVREILRACYYAIDKKPLLEAELPFAEKELLKLAIKKVRGTDLELLLKDSGLIQ
;
A
#
# COMPACT_ATOMS: atom_id res chain seq x y z
N ALA A 1 12.74 40.38 12.66
CA ALA A 1 12.26 39.71 13.88
C ALA A 1 11.80 38.31 13.49
N CYS A 2 12.22 37.27 14.20
CA CYS A 2 11.70 35.91 13.99
C CYS A 2 10.56 35.64 14.99
N ASN A 3 9.46 35.08 14.51
CA ASN A 3 8.32 34.64 15.33
C ASN A 3 8.15 33.13 15.15
N THR A 4 8.29 32.38 16.25
CA THR A 4 8.14 30.92 16.28
C THR A 4 7.10 30.57 17.34
N THR A 5 6.02 29.90 16.92
CA THR A 5 5.01 29.35 17.83
C THR A 5 5.19 27.84 17.92
N THR A 6 5.21 27.31 19.14
CA THR A 6 5.36 25.87 19.40
C THR A 6 4.00 25.24 19.70
N CYS A 7 3.89 23.93 19.47
CA CYS A 7 2.73 23.14 19.83
C CYS A 7 3.20 21.79 20.40
N PHE A 8 2.56 21.35 21.48
CA PHE A 8 2.76 20.01 22.03
C PHE A 8 1.50 19.18 21.76
N MET A 9 1.68 18.02 21.12
CA MET A 9 0.58 17.14 20.73
C MET A 9 0.80 15.75 21.31
N PRO A 10 0.15 15.39 22.44
CA PRO A 10 0.40 14.13 23.14
C PRO A 10 0.07 12.88 22.30
N TYR A 11 -0.79 13.02 21.28
CA TYR A 11 -1.30 11.88 20.50
C TYR A 11 -0.94 11.94 19.01
N ILE A 12 0.01 12.78 18.60
CA ILE A 12 0.33 12.96 17.17
C ILE A 12 0.79 11.66 16.48
N ASN A 13 1.38 10.73 17.23
CA ASN A 13 1.83 9.42 16.74
C ASN A 13 0.88 8.26 17.12
N ALA A 14 -0.28 8.53 17.70
CA ALA A 14 -1.18 7.51 18.24
C ALA A 14 -1.66 6.52 17.16
N PHE A 15 -1.78 6.98 15.91
CA PHE A 15 -2.17 6.13 14.77
C PHE A 15 -1.24 4.93 14.56
N PHE A 16 0.06 5.08 14.86
CA PHE A 16 1.09 4.08 14.58
C PHE A 16 1.48 3.23 15.79
N GLN A 17 0.72 3.28 16.88
CA GLN A 17 0.92 2.33 17.97
C GLN A 17 0.63 0.90 17.45
N PRO A 18 1.44 -0.10 17.84
CA PRO A 18 1.16 -1.50 17.53
C PRO A 18 -0.25 -1.88 18.01
N ARG A 19 -0.95 -2.67 17.19
CA ARG A 19 -2.35 -3.04 17.44
C ARG A 19 -2.63 -4.46 17.00
N LYS A 20 -3.68 -5.04 17.56
CA LYS A 20 -4.36 -6.24 17.05
C LYS A 20 -5.44 -5.83 16.06
N GLU A 21 -5.91 -6.80 15.28
CA GLU A 21 -7.03 -6.61 14.34
C GLU A 21 -8.32 -6.19 15.08
N SER A 22 -8.53 -6.69 16.30
CA SER A 22 -9.68 -6.36 17.16
C SER A 22 -9.66 -4.95 17.78
N ASP A 23 -8.55 -4.23 17.73
CA ASP A 23 -8.37 -2.99 18.52
C ASP A 23 -9.09 -1.77 17.90
N ARG A 24 -9.56 -1.90 16.65
CA ARG A 24 -10.32 -0.86 15.94
C ARG A 24 -11.69 -1.40 15.55
N PRO A 25 -12.78 -0.63 15.75
CA PRO A 25 -14.10 -1.04 15.29
C PRO A 25 -14.18 -0.98 13.77
N LYS A 26 -14.93 -1.92 13.16
CA LYS A 26 -15.34 -1.79 11.75
C LYS A 26 -16.10 -0.49 11.52
N VAL A 27 -15.99 0.08 10.32
CA VAL A 27 -16.71 1.31 9.93
C VAL A 27 -18.20 1.21 10.27
N VAL A 28 -18.85 0.14 9.84
CA VAL A 28 -20.20 -0.25 10.29
C VAL A 28 -20.09 -1.60 11.00
N PRO A 29 -20.19 -1.64 12.35
CA PRO A 29 -20.16 -2.89 13.08
C PRO A 29 -21.30 -3.84 12.70
N GLN A 30 -21.08 -5.14 12.85
CA GLN A 30 -22.11 -6.14 12.55
C GLN A 30 -23.35 -5.91 13.41
N GLY A 31 -24.52 -5.80 12.78
CA GLY A 31 -25.80 -5.53 13.45
C GLY A 31 -26.06 -4.05 13.77
N ALA A 32 -25.14 -3.14 13.43
CA ALA A 32 -25.43 -1.71 13.51
C ALA A 32 -26.53 -1.32 12.52
N VAL A 33 -27.50 -0.53 13.00
CA VAL A 33 -28.68 -0.11 12.21
C VAL A 33 -28.58 1.33 11.75
N ASN A 34 -28.03 2.22 12.59
CA ASN A 34 -28.08 3.67 12.38
C ASN A 34 -26.83 4.40 12.88
N PHE A 35 -25.71 3.70 13.06
CA PHE A 35 -24.46 4.31 13.52
C PHE A 35 -23.24 3.70 12.84
N ALA A 36 -22.15 4.48 12.78
CA ALA A 36 -20.88 4.10 12.20
C ALA A 36 -19.72 4.77 12.95
N PHE A 37 -18.53 4.19 12.85
CA PHE A 37 -17.26 4.80 13.23
C PHE A 37 -16.52 5.24 11.97
N ILE A 38 -16.02 6.47 11.95
CA ILE A 38 -15.28 7.03 10.81
C ILE A 38 -13.94 7.60 11.25
N GLY A 39 -13.04 7.81 10.30
CA GLY A 39 -11.72 8.37 10.52
C GLY A 39 -10.65 7.32 10.85
N GLN A 40 -9.51 7.81 11.30
CA GLN A 40 -8.23 7.09 11.33
C GLN A 40 -8.15 5.93 12.35
N PHE A 41 -9.16 5.79 13.21
CA PHE A 41 -9.26 4.72 14.19
C PHE A 41 -10.39 3.73 13.91
N ALA A 42 -11.12 3.89 12.81
CA ALA A 42 -12.01 2.86 12.29
C ALA A 42 -11.20 1.83 11.47
N GLU A 43 -11.74 0.64 11.30
CA GLU A 43 -11.13 -0.46 10.54
C GLU A 43 -11.79 -0.60 9.16
N THR A 44 -10.98 -0.44 8.12
CA THR A 44 -11.28 -0.83 6.73
C THR A 44 -10.06 -1.52 6.10
N PRO A 45 -10.23 -2.52 5.21
CA PRO A 45 -9.11 -3.29 4.65
C PRO A 45 -8.13 -2.47 3.81
N ARG A 46 -6.84 -2.87 3.82
CA ARG A 46 -5.73 -2.43 2.93
C ARG A 46 -5.31 -0.95 2.98
N ASP A 47 -6.16 -0.01 3.36
CA ASP A 47 -5.86 1.41 3.28
C ASP A 47 -4.93 1.89 4.41
N THR A 48 -4.31 3.06 4.24
CA THR A 48 -3.29 3.60 5.13
C THR A 48 -3.80 4.81 5.90
N ILE A 49 -3.77 4.74 7.23
CA ILE A 49 -4.06 5.87 8.13
C ILE A 49 -2.96 6.95 8.06
N PHE A 50 -3.14 8.05 8.81
CA PHE A 50 -2.32 9.27 8.69
C PHE A 50 -2.43 9.87 7.27
N THR A 51 -3.54 9.64 6.60
CA THR A 51 -3.86 10.19 5.29
C THR A 51 -5.26 10.78 5.31
N THR A 52 -5.48 11.86 4.56
CA THR A 52 -6.84 12.40 4.38
C THR A 52 -7.74 11.39 3.65
N GLU A 53 -7.16 10.58 2.75
CA GLU A 53 -7.85 9.53 2.00
C GLU A 53 -8.59 8.54 2.93
N TYR A 54 -7.93 8.04 3.98
CA TYR A 54 -8.56 7.10 4.92
C TYR A 54 -9.80 7.71 5.62
N SER A 55 -9.75 9.01 5.96
CA SER A 55 -10.92 9.71 6.53
C SER A 55 -12.06 9.79 5.52
N MET A 56 -11.76 10.03 4.24
CA MET A 56 -12.76 10.10 3.19
C MET A 56 -13.35 8.72 2.88
N ARG A 57 -12.50 7.69 2.81
CA ARG A 57 -12.92 6.30 2.58
C ARG A 57 -13.87 5.81 3.66
N THR A 58 -13.49 5.91 4.92
CA THR A 58 -14.35 5.47 6.05
C THR A 58 -15.66 6.27 6.11
N GLY A 59 -15.63 7.56 5.76
CA GLY A 59 -16.85 8.35 5.56
C GLY A 59 -17.73 7.80 4.43
N MET A 60 -17.15 7.56 3.24
CA MET A 60 -17.89 7.01 2.10
C MET A 60 -18.48 5.64 2.39
N GLU A 61 -17.69 4.71 2.93
CA GLU A 61 -18.13 3.36 3.31
C GLU A 61 -19.28 3.41 4.33
N SER A 62 -19.20 4.30 5.33
CA SER A 62 -20.28 4.46 6.33
C SER A 62 -21.61 4.87 5.71
N VAL A 63 -21.59 5.90 4.85
CA VAL A 63 -22.79 6.44 4.22
C VAL A 63 -23.36 5.45 3.22
N TYR A 64 -22.51 4.83 2.41
CA TYR A 64 -22.94 3.86 1.40
C TYR A 64 -23.57 2.61 2.05
N THR A 65 -23.00 2.14 3.15
CA THR A 65 -23.51 0.97 3.87
C THR A 65 -24.81 1.28 4.62
N LEU A 66 -24.90 2.40 5.34
CA LEU A 66 -26.07 2.72 6.17
C LEU A 66 -27.28 3.21 5.37
N LEU A 67 -27.06 3.85 4.22
CA LEU A 67 -28.14 4.38 3.37
C LEU A 67 -28.43 3.49 2.15
N ASP A 68 -27.81 2.31 2.07
CA ASP A 68 -27.99 1.35 0.97
C ASP A 68 -27.81 1.99 -0.41
N ILE A 69 -26.69 2.69 -0.58
CA ILE A 69 -26.38 3.38 -1.85
C ILE A 69 -25.92 2.35 -2.88
N ASP A 70 -26.69 2.20 -3.96
CA ASP A 70 -26.40 1.31 -5.09
C ASP A 70 -25.30 1.86 -6.01
N ARG A 71 -24.09 2.00 -5.47
CA ARG A 71 -22.88 2.38 -6.20
C ARG A 71 -21.64 1.81 -5.52
N GLY A 72 -20.67 1.34 -6.30
CA GLY A 72 -19.41 0.85 -5.75
C GLY A 72 -18.57 1.96 -5.10
N VAL A 73 -18.06 1.69 -3.89
CA VAL A 73 -16.95 2.45 -3.30
C VAL A 73 -15.66 2.00 -4.01
N PRO A 74 -14.82 2.92 -4.53
CA PRO A 74 -13.58 2.55 -5.18
C PRO A 74 -12.68 1.77 -4.21
N GLU A 75 -12.13 0.64 -4.63
CA GLU A 75 -11.14 -0.07 -3.81
C GLU A 75 -9.87 0.75 -3.61
N VAL A 76 -9.05 0.36 -2.63
CA VAL A 76 -7.67 0.87 -2.53
C VAL A 76 -6.93 0.51 -3.81
N TRP A 77 -6.15 1.45 -4.36
CA TRP A 77 -5.41 1.23 -5.60
C TRP A 77 -4.60 -0.08 -5.55
N GLY A 78 -4.76 -0.89 -6.59
CA GLY A 78 -4.22 -2.25 -6.68
C GLY A 78 -2.74 -2.35 -7.01
N SER A 79 -1.92 -1.31 -6.80
CA SER A 79 -0.50 -1.31 -7.20
C SER A 79 0.29 -2.50 -6.66
N LYS A 80 0.00 -2.95 -5.44
CA LYS A 80 0.61 -4.15 -4.84
C LYS A 80 0.39 -5.43 -5.67
N TYR A 81 -0.64 -5.47 -6.50
CA TYR A 81 -0.99 -6.61 -7.35
C TYR A 81 -0.59 -6.40 -8.81
N ASP A 82 -0.16 -5.19 -9.18
CA ASP A 82 0.31 -4.89 -10.53
C ASP A 82 1.77 -5.31 -10.67
N VAL A 83 2.02 -6.36 -11.46
CA VAL A 83 3.37 -6.88 -11.71
C VAL A 83 4.31 -5.80 -12.21
N ARG A 84 3.82 -4.83 -12.98
CA ARG A 84 4.63 -3.72 -13.51
C ARG A 84 5.13 -2.83 -12.38
N GLU A 85 4.26 -2.51 -11.42
CA GLU A 85 4.62 -1.73 -10.24
C GLU A 85 5.53 -2.50 -9.30
N ILE A 86 5.36 -3.82 -9.17
CA ILE A 86 6.28 -4.66 -8.38
C ILE A 86 7.69 -4.65 -8.99
N LEU A 87 7.81 -4.88 -10.30
CA LEU A 87 9.11 -4.87 -11.00
C LEU A 87 9.76 -3.48 -10.93
N ARG A 88 8.97 -2.44 -11.14
CA ARG A 88 9.42 -1.05 -11.01
C ARG A 88 9.89 -0.76 -9.58
N ALA A 89 9.13 -1.16 -8.56
CA ALA A 89 9.52 -1.00 -7.16
C ALA A 89 10.85 -1.71 -6.86
N CYS A 90 11.06 -2.93 -7.36
CA CYS A 90 12.34 -3.62 -7.24
C CYS A 90 13.49 -2.81 -7.84
N TYR A 91 13.31 -2.22 -9.03
CA TYR A 91 14.34 -1.43 -9.71
C TYR A 91 14.75 -0.20 -8.89
N TYR A 92 13.76 0.56 -8.40
CA TYR A 92 14.03 1.73 -7.57
C TYR A 92 14.59 1.35 -6.19
N ALA A 93 14.18 0.21 -5.62
CA ALA A 93 14.67 -0.27 -4.33
C ALA A 93 16.15 -0.67 -4.33
N ILE A 94 16.70 -1.03 -5.50
CA ILE A 94 18.13 -1.36 -5.68
C ILE A 94 18.92 -0.23 -6.34
N ASP A 95 18.50 1.02 -6.12
CA ASP A 95 19.15 2.23 -6.64
C ASP A 95 19.24 2.27 -8.18
N LYS A 96 18.19 1.80 -8.87
CA LYS A 96 18.11 1.80 -10.34
C LYS A 96 19.20 0.96 -11.02
N LYS A 97 19.71 -0.04 -10.32
CA LYS A 97 20.69 -0.99 -10.87
C LYS A 97 19.98 -2.15 -11.57
N PRO A 98 20.57 -2.72 -12.63
CA PRO A 98 20.13 -4.01 -13.16
C PRO A 98 20.20 -5.12 -12.10
N LEU A 99 19.36 -6.14 -12.23
CA LEU A 99 19.22 -7.20 -11.21
C LEU A 99 20.53 -7.96 -10.94
N LEU A 100 21.39 -8.10 -11.95
CA LEU A 100 22.68 -8.78 -11.83
C LEU A 100 23.73 -7.98 -11.05
N GLU A 101 23.53 -6.66 -10.95
CA GLU A 101 24.39 -5.75 -10.18
C GLU A 101 23.94 -5.59 -8.73
N ALA A 102 22.75 -6.10 -8.38
CA ALA A 102 22.25 -6.07 -7.01
C ALA A 102 23.18 -6.80 -6.02
N GLU A 103 23.20 -6.34 -4.78
CA GLU A 103 23.95 -6.96 -3.69
C GLU A 103 23.21 -8.21 -3.19
N LEU A 104 23.39 -9.32 -3.91
CA LEU A 104 22.79 -10.62 -3.60
C LEU A 104 23.87 -11.65 -3.26
N PRO A 105 23.57 -12.64 -2.38
CA PRO A 105 24.41 -13.81 -2.17
C PRO A 105 24.72 -14.54 -3.49
N PHE A 106 25.90 -15.15 -3.59
CA PHE A 106 26.37 -15.81 -4.82
C PHE A 106 25.36 -16.84 -5.37
N ALA A 107 24.77 -17.66 -4.50
CA ALA A 107 23.78 -18.66 -4.89
C ALA A 107 22.54 -18.05 -5.55
N GLU A 108 22.05 -16.92 -5.03
CA GLU A 108 20.91 -16.20 -5.58
C GLU A 108 21.26 -15.54 -6.92
N LYS A 109 22.47 -14.99 -7.07
CA LYS A 109 22.94 -14.45 -8.36
C LYS A 109 23.01 -15.50 -9.45
N GLU A 110 23.51 -16.69 -9.16
CA GLU A 110 23.60 -17.77 -10.15
C GLU A 110 22.21 -18.31 -10.53
N LEU A 111 21.31 -18.49 -9.55
CA LEU A 111 19.93 -18.85 -9.80
C LEU A 111 19.23 -17.82 -10.70
N LEU A 112 19.49 -16.54 -10.44
CA LEU A 112 18.90 -15.43 -11.18
C LEU A 112 19.38 -15.39 -12.64
N LYS A 113 20.68 -15.63 -12.89
CA LYS A 113 21.20 -15.75 -14.27
C LYS A 113 20.49 -16.85 -15.05
N LEU A 114 20.24 -18.00 -14.40
CA LEU A 114 19.49 -19.10 -14.99
C LEU A 114 18.03 -18.71 -15.28
N ALA A 115 17.38 -18.01 -14.35
CA ALA A 115 16.02 -17.50 -14.53
C ALA A 115 15.95 -16.51 -15.71
N ILE A 116 16.86 -15.53 -15.77
CA ILE A 116 16.95 -14.55 -16.87
C ILE A 116 17.17 -15.26 -18.21
N LYS A 117 17.99 -16.32 -18.24
CA LYS A 117 18.19 -17.12 -19.47
C LYS A 117 16.92 -17.83 -19.92
N LYS A 118 16.09 -18.33 -18.98
CA LYS A 118 14.84 -19.04 -19.29
C LYS A 118 13.73 -18.12 -19.79
N VAL A 119 13.70 -16.86 -19.37
CA VAL A 119 12.67 -15.90 -19.80
C VAL A 119 12.98 -15.25 -21.14
N ARG A 120 14.14 -15.50 -21.75
CA ARG A 120 14.49 -14.95 -23.07
C ARG A 120 13.48 -15.37 -24.14
N GLY A 121 13.05 -14.42 -24.96
CA GLY A 121 12.05 -14.57 -26.01
C GLY A 121 10.60 -14.60 -25.52
N THR A 122 10.34 -14.19 -24.27
CA THR A 122 8.98 -14.18 -23.68
C THR A 122 8.53 -12.78 -23.29
N ASP A 123 7.24 -12.59 -23.04
CA ASP A 123 6.69 -11.33 -22.53
C ASP A 123 7.29 -10.92 -21.17
N LEU A 124 7.78 -11.89 -20.38
CA LEU A 124 8.49 -11.61 -19.13
C LEU A 124 9.82 -10.88 -19.39
N GLU A 125 10.52 -11.19 -20.49
CA GLU A 125 11.72 -10.45 -20.88
C GLU A 125 11.38 -8.99 -21.20
N LEU A 126 10.28 -8.75 -21.91
CA LEU A 126 9.81 -7.40 -22.23
C LEU A 126 9.51 -6.61 -20.95
N LEU A 127 8.76 -7.20 -20.02
CA LEU A 127 8.43 -6.57 -18.74
C LEU A 127 9.69 -6.24 -17.92
N LEU A 128 10.68 -7.13 -17.88
CA LEU A 128 11.94 -6.91 -17.15
C LEU A 128 12.81 -5.83 -17.80
N LYS A 129 12.80 -5.73 -19.14
CA LYS A 129 13.48 -4.67 -19.90
C LYS A 129 12.81 -3.32 -19.67
N ASP A 130 11.49 -3.27 -19.79
CA ASP A 130 10.69 -2.06 -19.59
C ASP A 130 10.83 -1.51 -18.16
N SER A 131 11.01 -2.39 -17.17
CA SER A 131 11.25 -1.98 -15.78
C SER A 131 12.71 -1.59 -15.48
N GLY A 132 13.64 -1.75 -16.44
CA GLY A 132 15.07 -1.46 -16.26
C GLY A 132 15.85 -2.51 -15.45
N LEU A 133 15.22 -3.66 -15.14
CA LEU A 133 15.82 -4.71 -14.31
C LEU A 133 16.81 -5.56 -15.11
N ILE A 134 16.66 -5.64 -16.43
CA ILE A 134 17.62 -6.24 -17.35
C ILE A 134 17.84 -5.30 -18.54
N GLN A 135 19.00 -5.43 -19.21
CA GLN A 135 19.32 -4.74 -20.46
C GLN A 135 19.06 -5.64 -21.67
#